data_AF-A0A7D6HQX6-F1
#
_entry.id   AF-A0A7D6HQX6-F1
#
_cell.length_a   1.000
_cell.length_b   1.000
_cell.length_c   1.000
_cell.angle_alpha   90.00
_cell.angle_beta   90.00
_cell.angle_gamma   90.00
#
_symmetry.space_group_name_H-M   'P 1'
#
loop_
_entity.id
_entity.type
_entity.pdbx_description
1 polymer ?
#
loop_
_entity_poly.entity_id
_entity_poly.type
_entity_poly.pdbx_seq_one_letter_code
_entity_poly.pdbx_strand_id
1 'polypeptide(L)'
;MSHQRLYTEYRNYSNYKHMANASGDQEILQYIKIIKKFTPLPKKVDVLRKRTVETEEEASITVTNDHRAKGLEWDIVEINNDFPNNLFDPNMDKTAFRDEVNLMYVSATRAKKTLIINKLLVNILAKADENEKTAQA
;
A
#
# COMPACT_ATOMS: atom_id res chain seq x y z
N MET A 1 18.73 3.25 -3.27
CA MET A 1 19.75 3.79 -4.21
C MET A 1 20.25 5.14 -3.68
N SER A 2 21.57 5.38 -3.70
CA SER A 2 22.14 6.68 -3.31
C SER A 2 21.69 7.79 -4.28
N HIS A 3 21.30 8.95 -3.75
CA HIS A 3 20.89 10.14 -4.53
C HIS A 3 21.89 10.52 -5.62
N GLN A 4 23.17 10.18 -5.44
CA GLN A 4 24.25 10.52 -6.36
C GLN A 4 24.20 9.72 -7.67
N ARG A 5 23.72 8.46 -7.64
CA ARG A 5 23.58 7.63 -8.85
C ARG A 5 22.53 8.16 -9.82
N LEU A 6 21.43 8.72 -9.30
CA LEU A 6 20.33 9.24 -10.13
C LEU A 6 20.79 10.39 -11.04
N TYR A 7 21.65 11.29 -10.54
CA TYR A 7 22.14 12.42 -11.31
C TYR A 7 23.30 12.07 -12.25
N THR A 8 24.07 11.02 -11.96
CA THR A 8 25.16 10.56 -12.83
C THR A 8 24.69 9.63 -13.95
N GLU A 9 23.70 8.77 -13.69
CA GLU A 9 23.21 7.78 -14.66
C GLU A 9 22.10 8.35 -15.58
N TYR A 10 21.30 9.31 -15.09
CA TYR A 10 20.12 9.81 -15.81
C TYR A 10 20.19 11.31 -16.07
N ARG A 11 20.76 11.68 -17.22
CA ARG A 11 21.00 13.08 -17.65
C ARG A 11 19.74 13.96 -17.73
N ASN A 12 18.56 13.38 -18.00
CA ASN A 12 17.28 14.10 -18.04
C ASN A 12 16.10 13.13 -17.92
N TYR A 13 14.89 13.67 -17.71
CA TYR A 13 13.66 12.88 -17.56
C TYR A 13 13.35 11.99 -18.78
N SER A 14 13.71 12.42 -19.99
CA SER A 14 13.51 11.60 -21.19
C SER A 14 14.40 10.36 -21.16
N ASN A 15 15.67 10.51 -20.78
CA ASN A 15 16.60 9.39 -20.61
C ASN A 15 16.13 8.45 -19.48
N TYR A 16 15.70 9.02 -18.34
CA TYR A 16 15.12 8.26 -17.24
C TYR A 16 13.93 7.40 -17.69
N LYS A 17 13.01 7.97 -18.48
CA LYS A 17 11.85 7.24 -19.03
C LYS A 17 12.25 6.16 -20.03
N HIS A 18 13.22 6.43 -20.91
CA HIS A 18 13.70 5.45 -21.87
C HIS A 18 14.32 4.24 -21.14
N MET A 19 15.21 4.50 -20.18
CA MET A 19 15.86 3.45 -19.41
C MET A 19 14.86 2.65 -18.56
N ALA A 20 13.86 3.30 -17.95
CA ALA A 20 12.81 2.60 -17.21
C ALA A 20 12.07 1.54 -18.06
N ASN A 21 11.77 1.89 -19.31
CA ASN A 21 11.09 0.96 -20.22
C ASN A 21 12.05 -0.14 -20.70
N ALA A 22 13.34 0.17 -20.90
CA ALA A 22 14.34 -0.78 -21.37
C ALA A 22 14.77 -1.78 -20.28
N SER A 23 14.86 -1.35 -19.02
CA SER A 23 15.25 -2.21 -17.89
C SER A 23 14.10 -3.07 -17.36
N GLY A 24 12.85 -2.64 -17.57
CA GLY A 24 11.68 -3.30 -16.98
C GLY A 24 11.57 -3.14 -15.47
N ASP A 25 12.37 -2.24 -14.88
CA ASP A 25 12.42 -2.02 -13.43
C ASP A 25 11.10 -1.42 -12.92
N GLN A 26 10.38 -2.20 -12.13
CA GLN A 26 9.05 -1.84 -11.62
C GLN A 26 9.08 -0.61 -10.71
N GLU A 27 10.14 -0.42 -9.92
CA GLU A 27 10.26 0.76 -9.04
C GLU A 27 10.36 2.03 -9.88
N ILE A 28 11.24 2.03 -10.88
CA ILE A 28 11.45 3.18 -11.77
C ILE A 28 10.16 3.48 -12.55
N LEU A 29 9.50 2.45 -13.07
CA LEU A 29 8.20 2.60 -13.74
C LEU A 29 7.13 3.19 -12.80
N GLN A 30 7.14 2.82 -11.52
CA GLN A 30 6.21 3.36 -10.53
C GLN A 30 6.49 4.82 -10.21
N TYR A 31 7.75 5.24 -10.06
CA TYR A 31 8.10 6.65 -9.90
C TYR A 31 7.64 7.50 -11.08
N ILE A 32 7.80 7.01 -12.31
CA ILE A 32 7.29 7.69 -13.51
C ILE A 32 5.77 7.84 -13.46
N LYS A 33 5.04 6.80 -13.06
CA LYS A 33 3.58 6.85 -12.89
C LYS A 33 3.16 7.89 -11.86
N ILE A 34 3.84 7.94 -10.71
CA ILE A 34 3.58 8.92 -9.64
C ILE A 34 3.81 10.35 -10.15
N ILE A 35 4.97 10.62 -10.76
CA ILE A 35 5.29 11.95 -11.29
C ILE A 35 4.22 12.40 -12.28
N LYS A 36 3.86 11.55 -13.26
CA LYS A 36 2.84 11.88 -14.25
C LYS A 36 1.46 12.13 -13.63
N LYS A 37 1.02 11.25 -12.71
CA LYS A 37 -0.31 11.35 -12.09
C LYS A 37 -0.45 12.60 -11.21
N PHE A 38 0.65 13.03 -10.59
CA PHE A 38 0.61 14.06 -9.55
C PHE A 38 1.39 15.33 -9.91
N THR A 39 1.62 15.61 -11.20
CA THR A 39 2.33 16.84 -11.64
C THR A 39 1.53 18.12 -11.30
N PRO A 40 2.18 19.20 -10.79
CA PRO A 40 3.58 19.26 -10.35
C PRO A 40 3.76 18.64 -8.96
N LEU A 41 4.49 17.52 -8.90
CA LEU A 41 4.69 16.73 -7.69
C LEU A 41 5.30 17.54 -6.53
N PRO A 42 6.34 18.39 -6.74
CA PRO A 42 6.92 19.17 -5.65
C PRO A 42 5.89 20.04 -4.92
N LYS A 43 5.01 20.74 -5.65
CA LYS A 43 3.98 21.59 -5.02
C LYS A 43 3.00 20.76 -4.17
N LYS A 44 2.65 19.55 -4.60
CA LYS A 44 1.77 18.66 -3.82
C LYS A 44 2.48 18.13 -2.57
N VAL A 45 3.76 17.78 -2.67
CA VAL A 45 4.58 17.37 -1.52
C VAL A 45 4.71 18.51 -0.51
N ASP A 46 4.88 19.75 -0.98
CA ASP A 46 4.94 20.92 -0.09
C ASP A 46 3.62 21.14 0.68
N VAL A 47 2.48 20.87 0.04
CA VAL A 47 1.18 20.91 0.74
C VAL A 47 1.09 19.83 1.81
N LEU A 48 1.56 18.61 1.53
CA LEU A 48 1.59 17.54 2.53
C LEU A 48 2.49 17.91 3.71
N ARG A 49 3.71 18.40 3.46
CA ARG A 49 4.65 18.84 4.51
C ARG A 49 4.11 19.96 5.39
N LYS A 50 3.34 20.89 4.82
CA LYS A 50 2.69 21.96 5.59
C LYS A 50 1.53 21.47 6.46
N ARG A 51 1.05 20.24 6.23
CA ARG A 51 -0.09 19.63 6.93
C ARG A 51 0.32 18.44 7.80
N THR A 52 1.59 18.06 7.79
CA THR A 52 2.14 17.07 8.72
C THR A 52 2.45 17.74 10.04
N VAL A 53 2.24 16.99 11.12
CA VAL A 53 2.58 17.36 12.49
C VAL A 53 3.69 16.45 13.00
N GLU A 54 4.34 16.84 14.09
CA GLU A 54 5.48 16.10 14.64
C GLU A 54 5.06 14.91 15.50
N THR A 55 3.90 14.99 16.17
CA THR A 55 3.38 13.91 17.02
C THR A 55 2.01 13.42 16.57
N GLU A 56 1.68 12.19 16.94
CA GLU A 56 0.42 11.56 16.56
C GLU A 56 -0.79 12.19 17.25
N GLU A 57 -0.62 12.71 18.48
CA GLU A 57 -1.69 13.35 19.24
C GLU A 57 -2.21 14.64 18.58
N GLU A 58 -1.35 15.31 17.81
CA GLU A 58 -1.70 16.50 17.03
C GLU A 58 -2.33 16.15 15.68
N ALA A 59 -2.24 14.89 15.25
CA ALA A 59 -2.69 14.46 13.93
C ALA A 59 -4.20 14.24 13.92
N SER A 60 -4.89 14.83 12.95
CA SER A 60 -6.30 14.47 12.71
C SER A 60 -6.45 13.09 12.06
N ILE A 61 -5.44 12.65 11.29
CA ILE A 61 -5.39 11.38 10.60
C ILE A 61 -3.93 10.90 10.57
N THR A 62 -3.69 9.66 11.02
CA THR A 62 -2.40 8.97 10.84
C THR A 62 -2.46 8.10 9.58
N VAL A 63 -1.55 8.33 8.63
CA VAL A 63 -1.35 7.47 7.47
C VAL A 63 -0.07 6.66 7.68
N THR A 64 -0.20 5.33 7.70
CA THR A 64 0.93 4.42 7.89
C THR A 64 0.81 3.21 6.96
N ASN A 65 1.83 2.36 6.94
CA ASN A 65 1.75 1.06 6.28
C ASN A 65 1.51 -0.05 7.32
N ASP A 66 1.04 -1.20 6.85
CA ASP A 66 0.63 -2.31 7.72
C ASP A 66 1.77 -2.83 8.59
N HIS A 67 3.00 -2.82 8.06
CA HIS A 67 4.20 -3.21 8.79
C HIS A 67 4.49 -2.30 9.98
N ARG A 68 4.41 -0.97 9.80
CA ARG A 68 4.63 0.03 10.85
C ARG A 68 3.48 0.11 11.83
N ALA A 69 2.28 -0.29 11.41
CA ALA A 69 1.13 -0.40 12.31
C ALA A 69 1.24 -1.57 13.31
N LYS A 70 2.22 -2.47 13.17
CA LYS A 70 2.37 -3.61 14.05
C LYS A 70 2.60 -3.18 15.52
N GLY A 71 1.71 -3.60 16.41
CA GLY A 71 1.76 -3.27 17.84
C GLY A 71 1.13 -1.93 18.22
N LEU A 72 0.60 -1.19 17.23
CA LEU A 72 -0.18 0.03 17.43
C LEU A 72 -1.68 -0.29 17.34
N GLU A 73 -2.52 0.59 17.88
CA GLU A 73 -3.97 0.44 17.83
C GLU A 73 -4.64 1.81 17.77
N TRP A 74 -5.78 1.90 17.07
CA TRP A 74 -6.59 3.12 16.95
C TRP A 74 -8.07 2.80 17.12
N ASP A 75 -8.84 3.76 17.62
CA ASP A 75 -10.29 3.61 17.76
C ASP A 75 -10.97 3.32 16.41
N ILE A 76 -10.53 4.00 15.35
CA ILE A 76 -11.04 3.85 13.99
C ILE A 76 -9.86 3.57 13.06
N VAL A 77 -9.97 2.52 12.24
CA VAL A 77 -8.97 2.19 11.21
C VAL A 77 -9.67 2.00 9.88
N GLU A 78 -9.16 2.65 8.84
CA GLU A 78 -9.54 2.42 7.45
C GLU A 78 -8.42 1.66 6.73
N ILE A 79 -8.73 0.48 6.21
CA ILE A 79 -7.82 -0.26 5.34
C ILE A 79 -8.01 0.24 3.91
N ASN A 80 -6.93 0.64 3.24
CA ASN A 80 -6.98 1.13 1.88
C ASN A 80 -6.96 -0.02 0.85
N ASN A 81 -7.24 0.28 -0.42
CA ASN A 81 -7.30 -0.70 -1.52
C ASN A 81 -5.94 -0.89 -2.22
N ASP A 82 -4.86 -0.99 -1.46
CA ASP A 82 -3.47 -1.13 -1.94
C ASP A 82 -2.86 -2.52 -1.74
N PHE A 83 -3.59 -3.45 -1.12
CA PHE A 83 -3.24 -4.86 -1.06
C PHE A 83 -3.27 -5.54 -2.44
N PRO A 84 -2.50 -6.62 -2.66
CA PRO A 84 -2.51 -7.34 -3.92
C PRO A 84 -3.88 -7.96 -4.24
N ASN A 85 -4.40 -7.69 -5.43
CA ASN A 85 -5.69 -8.24 -5.87
C ASN A 85 -5.62 -9.73 -6.27
N ASN A 86 -4.43 -10.32 -6.31
CA ASN A 86 -4.18 -11.71 -6.71
C ASN A 86 -4.18 -12.69 -5.53
N LEU A 87 -4.60 -12.27 -4.32
CA LEU A 87 -4.68 -13.14 -3.15
C LEU A 87 -5.51 -14.42 -3.36
N PHE A 88 -6.42 -14.45 -4.34
CA PHE A 88 -7.22 -15.62 -4.67
C PHE A 88 -6.78 -16.35 -5.94
N ASP A 89 -5.63 -16.01 -6.50
CA ASP A 89 -5.08 -16.73 -7.64
C ASP A 89 -4.67 -18.14 -7.18
N PRO A 90 -5.22 -19.22 -7.77
CA PRO A 90 -4.84 -20.59 -7.43
C PRO A 90 -3.35 -20.89 -7.62
N ASN A 91 -2.66 -20.11 -8.45
CA ASN A 91 -1.23 -20.23 -8.74
C ASN A 91 -0.35 -19.39 -7.82
N MET A 92 -0.94 -18.62 -6.89
CA MET A 92 -0.17 -17.84 -5.93
C MET A 92 0.65 -18.79 -5.03
N ASP A 93 1.91 -18.43 -4.81
CA ASP A 93 2.73 -19.15 -3.84
C ASP A 93 2.08 -19.12 -2.45
N LYS A 94 2.06 -20.28 -1.78
CA LYS A 94 1.37 -20.44 -0.49
C LYS A 94 2.01 -19.59 0.62
N THR A 95 3.32 -19.36 0.55
CA THR A 95 4.02 -18.51 1.54
C THR A 95 3.63 -17.06 1.31
N ALA A 96 3.70 -16.58 0.07
CA ALA A 96 3.26 -15.23 -0.30
C ALA A 96 1.78 -14.99 0.08
N PHE A 97 0.89 -15.95 -0.19
CA PHE A 97 -0.51 -15.88 0.22
C PHE A 97 -0.63 -15.70 1.74
N ARG A 98 0.08 -16.53 2.51
CA ARG A 98 0.05 -16.48 3.98
C ARG A 98 0.57 -15.14 4.51
N ASP A 99 1.63 -14.60 3.91
CA ASP A 99 2.20 -13.32 4.31
C ASP A 99 1.22 -12.17 4.07
N GLU A 100 0.54 -12.14 2.93
CA GLU A 100 -0.49 -11.15 2.62
C GLU A 100 -1.71 -11.27 3.56
N VAL A 101 -2.18 -12.48 3.84
CA VAL A 101 -3.28 -12.70 4.80
C VAL A 101 -2.87 -12.27 6.21
N ASN A 102 -1.63 -12.54 6.63
CA ASN A 102 -1.12 -12.10 7.92
C ASN A 102 -1.04 -10.57 8.00
N LEU A 103 -0.64 -9.89 6.93
CA LEU A 103 -0.64 -8.44 6.88
C LEU A 103 -2.06 -7.88 6.99
N MET A 104 -3.02 -8.43 6.23
CA MET A 104 -4.43 -8.05 6.34
C MET A 104 -4.98 -8.25 7.76
N TYR A 105 -4.63 -9.37 8.39
CA TYR A 105 -4.99 -9.63 9.80
C TYR A 105 -4.39 -8.59 10.74
N VAL A 106 -3.11 -8.25 10.56
CA VAL A 106 -2.45 -7.19 11.35
C VAL A 106 -3.22 -5.89 11.19
N SER A 107 -3.53 -5.45 9.97
CA SER A 107 -4.24 -4.20 9.68
C SER A 107 -5.64 -4.17 10.30
N ALA A 108 -6.40 -5.26 10.12
CA ALA A 108 -7.76 -5.36 10.65
C ALA A 108 -7.80 -5.30 12.18
N THR A 109 -6.83 -5.97 12.83
CA THR A 109 -6.75 -6.02 14.30
C THR A 109 -6.13 -4.77 14.92
N ARG A 110 -5.83 -3.72 14.15
CA ARG A 110 -5.44 -2.41 14.72
C ARG A 110 -6.66 -1.61 15.19
N ALA A 111 -7.84 -1.92 14.67
CA ALA A 111 -9.08 -1.24 15.03
C ALA A 111 -9.58 -1.68 16.41
N LYS A 112 -9.81 -0.72 17.32
CA LYS A 112 -10.39 -1.00 18.64
C LYS A 112 -11.92 -0.92 18.65
N LYS A 113 -12.51 -0.02 17.87
CA LYS A 113 -13.96 0.22 17.85
C LYS A 113 -14.57 0.07 16.47
N THR A 114 -13.96 0.66 15.45
CA THR A 114 -14.52 0.66 14.10
C THR A 114 -13.46 0.33 13.06
N LEU A 115 -13.73 -0.70 12.26
CA LEU A 115 -12.92 -1.09 11.12
C LEU A 115 -13.67 -0.75 9.83
N ILE A 116 -13.10 0.12 9.01
CA ILE A 116 -13.56 0.40 7.65
C ILE A 116 -12.76 -0.48 6.71
N ILE A 117 -13.43 -1.47 6.12
CA ILE A 117 -12.81 -2.54 5.34
C ILE A 117 -12.69 -2.19 3.85
N ASN A 118 -11.61 -2.67 3.23
CA ASN A 118 -11.41 -2.52 1.78
C ASN A 118 -12.15 -3.62 0.99
N LYS A 119 -12.17 -3.50 -0.35
CA LYS A 119 -12.86 -4.46 -1.22
C LYS A 119 -12.33 -5.89 -1.09
N LEU A 120 -11.02 -6.02 -0.88
CA LEU A 120 -10.38 -7.31 -0.72
C LEU A 120 -10.89 -8.04 0.52
N LEU A 121 -10.96 -7.35 1.66
CA LEU A 121 -11.45 -7.95 2.90
C LEU A 121 -12.94 -8.30 2.82
N VAL A 122 -13.76 -7.50 2.12
CA VAL A 122 -15.14 -7.88 1.78
C VAL A 122 -15.17 -9.21 1.02
N ASN A 123 -14.33 -9.37 0.00
CA ASN A 123 -14.26 -10.62 -0.77
C ASN A 123 -13.78 -11.82 0.05
N ILE A 124 -12.84 -11.61 0.98
CA ILE A 124 -12.37 -12.65 1.91
C ILE A 124 -13.53 -13.12 2.80
N LEU A 125 -14.28 -12.18 3.40
CA LEU A 125 -15.40 -12.49 4.27
C LEU A 125 -16.54 -13.21 3.52
N ALA A 126 -16.85 -12.77 2.29
CA ALA A 126 -17.87 -13.42 1.47
C ALA A 126 -17.52 -14.89 1.16
N LYS A 127 -16.26 -15.17 0.80
CA LYS A 127 -15.80 -16.54 0.55
C LYS A 127 -15.78 -17.42 1.81
N ALA A 128 -15.46 -16.84 2.96
CA ALA A 128 -15.49 -17.56 4.22
C ALA A 128 -16.92 -18.04 4.55
N ASP A 129 -17.92 -17.17 4.35
CA ASP A 129 -19.34 -17.49 4.54
C ASP A 129 -19.82 -18.62 3.59
N GLU A 130 -19.42 -18.62 2.32
CA GLU A 130 -19.72 -19.70 1.36
C GLU A 130 -19.12 -21.05 1.79
N ASN A 131 -17.88 -21.04 2.29
CA ASN A 131 -17.21 -22.26 2.74
C ASN A 131 -17.84 -22.83 4.01
N GLU A 132 -18.23 -21.97 4.96
CA GLU A 132 -18.94 -22.41 6.17
C GLU A 132 -20.27 -23.08 5.83
N LYS A 133 -21.04 -22.52 4.88
CA LYS A 133 -22.28 -23.13 4.39
C LYS A 133 -22.06 -24.50 3.74
N THR A 134 -20.98 -24.64 2.97
CA THR A 134 -20.63 -25.90 2.31
C THR A 134 -20.14 -26.96 3.31
N ALA A 135 -19.43 -26.55 4.36
CA ALA A 135 -18.94 -27.48 5.39
C ALA A 135 -20.03 -27.99 6.35
N GLN A 136 -21.18 -27.30 6.41
CA GLN A 136 -22.34 -27.67 7.22
C GLN A 136 -23.39 -28.51 6.46
N ALA A 137 -23.19 -28.72 5.15
CA ALA A 137 -24.06 -29.51 4.26
C ALA A 137 -23.49 -30.92 4.05
#